data_AF-A0A1G5LVV9-F1
#
_entry.id   AF-A0A1G5LVV9-F1
#
_cell.length_a   1.000
_cell.length_b   1.000
_cell.length_c   1.000
_cell.angle_alpha   90.00
_cell.angle_beta   90.00
_cell.angle_gamma   90.00
#
_symmetry.space_group_name_H-M   'P 1'
#
loop_
_entity.id
_entity.type
_entity.pdbx_description
1 polymer ?
#
loop_
_entity_poly.entity_id
_entity_poly.type
_entity_poly.pdbx_seq_one_letter_code
_entity_poly.pdbx_strand_id
1 'polypeptide(L)' 'MSSVGSSADNALAESFNATFKRETLQGRKSWPNEREARLDAFRWLHRYNTRRRHSRLGQRSPIAFENAFHLAPTTLAPAA' A
#
# COMPACT_ATOMS: atom_id res chain seq x y z
N MET A 1 -4.77 -4.37 22.08
CA MET A 1 -5.84 -3.97 21.15
C MET A 1 -5.58 -2.52 20.77
N SER A 2 -5.12 -2.25 19.55
CA SER A 2 -4.89 -0.88 19.09
C SER A 2 -6.24 -0.21 18.79
N SER A 3 -6.48 0.99 19.31
CA SER A 3 -7.75 1.70 19.12
C SER A 3 -7.91 2.15 17.66
N VAL A 4 -9.11 1.99 17.11
CA VAL A 4 -9.48 2.54 15.80
C VAL A 4 -9.18 4.05 15.80
N GLY A 5 -8.31 4.51 14.91
CA GLY A 5 -7.97 5.93 14.78
C GLY A 5 -6.71 6.39 15.50
N SER A 6 -5.73 5.51 15.74
CA SER A 6 -4.39 5.95 16.13
C SER A 6 -3.81 6.91 15.08
N SER A 7 -3.12 7.97 15.52
CA SER A 7 -2.45 8.93 14.62
C SER A 7 -1.45 8.23 13.68
N ALA A 8 -0.91 7.08 14.10
CA ALA A 8 -0.03 6.25 13.27
C ALA A 8 -0.76 5.61 12.09
N ASP A 9 -1.99 5.11 12.30
CA ASP A 9 -2.81 4.53 11.23
C ASP A 9 -3.25 5.63 10.25
N ASN A 10 -3.62 6.80 10.79
CA ASN A 10 -3.96 7.96 9.99
C ASN A 10 -2.77 8.44 9.16
N ALA A 11 -1.57 8.55 9.74
CA ALA A 11 -0.36 8.95 9.02
C ALA A 11 0.00 7.98 7.88
N LEU A 12 -0.18 6.67 8.08
CA LEU A 12 0.01 5.68 7.02
C LEU A 12 -0.99 5.90 5.88
N ALA A 13 -2.28 6.00 6.20
CA ALA A 13 -3.34 6.21 5.23
C ALA A 13 -3.17 7.53 4.47
N GLU A 14 -2.79 8.61 5.16
CA GLU A 14 -2.49 9.91 4.57
C GLU A 14 -1.32 9.83 3.59
N SER A 15 -0.21 9.19 3.98
CA SER A 15 0.97 9.04 3.11
C SER A 15 0.66 8.24 1.82
N PHE A 16 -0.18 7.21 1.94
CA PHE A 16 -0.67 6.43 0.81
C PHE A 16 -1.53 7.28 -0.13
N ASN A 17 -2.52 7.97 0.41
CA ASN A 17 -3.43 8.82 -0.36
C ASN A 17 -2.71 10.01 -1.01
N ALA A 18 -1.74 10.61 -0.33
CA ALA A 18 -0.91 11.68 -0.87
C ALA A 18 -0.06 11.19 -2.06
N THR A 19 0.56 10.03 -1.93
CA THR A 19 1.35 9.42 -3.02
C THR A 19 0.46 9.07 -4.21
N PHE A 20 -0.71 8.48 -3.95
CA PHE A 20 -1.70 8.16 -4.98
C PHE A 20 -2.10 9.41 -5.77
N LYS A 21 -2.54 10.46 -5.09
CA LYS A 21 -2.95 11.72 -5.73
C LYS A 21 -1.79 12.37 -6.48
N ARG A 22 -0.59 12.43 -5.89
CA ARG A 22 0.58 13.04 -6.53
C ARG A 22 0.94 12.37 -7.84
N GLU A 23 0.94 11.03 -7.88
CA GLU A 23 1.37 10.29 -9.07
C GLU A 23 0.28 10.10 -10.11
N THR A 24 -0.99 10.02 -9.69
CA THR A 24 -2.09 9.90 -10.64
C THR A 24 -2.52 11.27 -11.14
N LEU A 25 -2.64 12.29 -10.29
CA LEU A 25 -3.07 13.64 -10.69
C LEU A 25 -1.93 14.58 -11.09
N GLN A 26 -0.73 14.06 -11.37
CA GLN A 26 0.42 14.91 -11.70
C GLN A 26 0.10 15.82 -12.90
N GLY A 27 0.11 17.13 -12.68
CA GLY A 27 -0.19 18.12 -13.72
C GLY A 27 -1.67 18.26 -14.11
N ARG A 28 -2.60 17.54 -13.45
CA ARG A 28 -4.05 17.66 -13.69
C ARG A 28 -4.81 18.03 -12.42
N LYS A 29 -5.86 18.85 -12.56
CA LYS A 29 -6.74 19.21 -11.44
C LYS A 29 -7.71 18.09 -11.06
N SER A 30 -8.15 17.30 -12.03
CA SER A 30 -9.12 16.21 -11.86
C SER A 30 -9.05 15.22 -13.02
N TRP A 31 -9.74 14.09 -12.89
CA TRP A 31 -10.09 13.22 -14.00
C TRP A 31 -11.27 13.81 -14.79
N PRO A 32 -11.37 13.56 -16.10
CA PRO A 32 -12.48 14.05 -16.92
C PRO A 32 -13.78 13.26 -16.70
N ASN A 33 -13.69 12.00 -16.29
CA ASN A 33 -14.85 11.17 -15.96
C ASN A 33 -14.48 10.07 -14.95
N GLU A 34 -15.52 9.47 -14.35
CA GLU A 34 -15.38 8.43 -13.32
C GLU A 34 -14.69 7.16 -13.86
N ARG A 35 -14.92 6.79 -15.12
CA ARG A 35 -14.33 5.59 -15.73
C ARG A 35 -12.82 5.71 -15.83
N GLU A 36 -12.31 6.85 -16.27
CA GLU A 36 -10.87 7.12 -16.32
C GLU A 36 -10.24 7.15 -14.93
N ALA A 37 -10.92 7.76 -13.95
CA ALA A 37 -10.47 7.74 -12.57
C ALA A 37 -10.30 6.31 -12.04
N ARG A 38 -11.29 5.44 -12.27
CA ARG A 38 -11.24 4.03 -11.88
C ARG A 38 -10.10 3.27 -12.55
N LEU A 39 -9.91 3.46 -13.86
CA LEU A 39 -8.85 2.77 -14.62
C LEU A 39 -7.45 3.21 -14.17
N ASP A 40 -7.24 4.51 -13.98
CA ASP A 40 -5.97 5.03 -13.48
C ASP A 40 -5.72 4.57 -12.05
N ALA A 41 -6.74 4.57 -11.19
CA ALA A 41 -6.64 4.07 -9.83
C ALA A 41 -6.25 2.59 -9.80
N PHE A 42 -6.92 1.76 -10.61
CA PHE A 42 -6.64 0.34 -10.70
C PHE A 42 -5.22 0.07 -11.19
N ARG A 43 -4.79 0.74 -12.27
CA ARG A 43 -3.43 0.62 -12.81
C ARG A 43 -2.38 1.03 -11.78
N TRP A 44 -2.61 2.14 -11.08
CA TRP A 44 -1.70 2.63 -10.06
C TRP A 44 -1.61 1.66 -8.88
N LEU A 45 -2.76 1.19 -8.37
CA LEU A 45 -2.83 0.26 -7.24
C LEU A 45 -2.18 -1.08 -7.58
N HIS A 46 -2.43 -1.60 -8.78
CA HIS A 46 -1.77 -2.81 -9.27
C HIS A 46 -0.25 -2.64 -9.27
N ARG A 47 0.27 -1.54 -9.83
CA ARG A 47 1.72 -1.26 -9.82
C ARG A 47 2.26 -1.11 -8.40
N TYR A 48 1.55 -0.40 -7.53
CA TYR A 48 1.92 -0.20 -6.12
C TYR A 48 2.10 -1.55 -5.41
N ASN A 49 1.12 -2.44 -5.51
CA ASN A 49 1.14 -3.71 -4.79
C ASN A 49 2.05 -4.78 -5.40
N THR A 50 2.18 -4.81 -6.73
CA THR A 50 2.91 -5.89 -7.43
C THR A 50 4.36 -5.53 -7.75
N ARG A 51 4.67 -4.27 -8.07
CA ARG A 51 5.97 -3.87 -8.66
C ARG A 51 6.74 -2.82 -7.87
N ARG A 52 6.06 -1.88 -7.19
CA ARG A 52 6.73 -0.78 -6.48
C ARG A 52 7.56 -1.32 -5.33
N ARG A 53 8.84 -0.94 -5.27
CA ARG A 53 9.73 -1.34 -4.17
C ARG A 53 9.65 -0.32 -3.04
N HIS A 54 9.58 -0.80 -1.81
CA HIS A 54 9.52 0.03 -0.61
C HIS A 54 10.73 -0.25 0.27
N SER A 55 11.46 0.80 0.68
CA SER A 55 12.64 0.67 1.55
C SER A 55 12.30 -0.01 2.88
N ARG A 56 11.15 0.35 3.47
CA ARG A 56 10.62 -0.28 4.69
C ARG A 56 10.34 -1.78 4.54
N LEU A 57 10.10 -2.25 3.31
CA LEU A 57 9.84 -3.66 3.00
C LEU A 57 11.11 -4.37 2.48
N GLY A 58 12.30 -3.84 2.76
CA GLY A 58 13.56 -4.41 2.26
C GLY A 58 13.69 -4.30 0.74
N GLN A 59 13.19 -3.22 0.15
CA GLN A 59 13.16 -3.01 -1.30
C GLN A 59 12.34 -4.08 -2.05
N ARG A 60 11.24 -4.52 -1.47
CA ARG A 60 10.27 -5.44 -2.08
C ARG A 60 8.94 -4.75 -2.32
N SER A 61 8.11 -5.34 -3.19
CA SER A 61 6.71 -4.92 -3.32
C SER A 61 5.87 -5.44 -2.17
N PRO A 62 4.73 -4.79 -1.84
CA PRO A 62 3.85 -5.23 -0.78
C PRO A 62 3.46 -6.70 -0.91
N ILE A 63 3.00 -7.14 -2.09
CA ILE A 63 2.63 -8.55 -2.31
C ILE A 63 3.85 -9.47 -2.13
N ALA A 64 5.01 -9.08 -2.67
CA ALA A 64 6.21 -9.89 -2.50
C ALA A 64 6.63 -10.00 -1.03
N PHE A 65 6.50 -8.92 -0.25
CA PHE A 65 6.76 -8.90 1.18
C PHE A 65 5.81 -9.87 1.90
N GLU A 66 4.49 -9.67 1.78
CA GLU A 66 3.46 -10.52 2.42
C GLU A 66 3.64 -12.01 2.07
N ASN A 67 3.89 -12.34 0.80
CA ASN A 67 4.11 -13.71 0.36
C ASN A 67 5.30 -14.38 1.05
N ALA A 68 6.35 -13.63 1.45
CA ALA A 68 7.44 -14.21 2.23
C ALA A 68 7.14 -14.36 3.71
N PHE A 69 6.27 -13.52 4.29
CA PHE A 69 5.81 -13.74 5.67
C PHE A 69 4.92 -14.97 5.79
N HIS A 70 4.07 -15.21 4.79
CA HIS A 70 3.22 -16.40 4.76
C HIS A 70 4.00 -17.73 4.57
N LEU A 71 5.23 -17.68 4.04
CA LEU A 71 6.09 -18.86 3.88
C LEU A 71 6.93 -19.16 5.12
N ALA A 72 6.99 -18.25 6.11
CA ALA A 72 7.63 -18.53 7.39
C ALA A 72 6.60 -19.25 8.28
N PRO A 73 6.79 -20.54 8.63
CA PRO A 73 5.92 -21.19 9.60
C PRO A 73 6.01 -20.41 10.92
N THR A 74 4.88 -19.84 11.34
CA THR A 74 4.73 -19.23 12.66
C THR A 74 4.64 -20.36 13.69
N THR A 75 5.75 -21.07 13.88
CA THR A 75 5.87 -22.00 15.01
C THR A 75 6.22 -21.15 16.23
N LEU A 76 5.20 -20.73 16.98
CA LEU A 76 5.43 -20.25 18.34
C LEU A 76 6.05 -21.41 19.12
N ALA A 77 7.23 -21.20 19.68
CA ALA A 77 7.84 -22.18 20.57
C ALA A 77 6.89 -22.43 21.75
N PRO A 78 6.60 -23.70 22.10
CA PRO A 78 5.76 -24.00 23.25
C PRO A 78 6.45 -23.44 24.50
N ALA A 79 5.69 -22.71 25.32
CA ALA A 79 6.16 -22.25 26.62
C ALA A 79 6.48 -23.47 27.50
N ALA A 80 7.70 -23.51 28.04
CA ALA A 80 8.17 -24.53 28.98
C ALA A 80 7.53 -24.37 30.36
#